data_AF-A0A453QWP8-F1
#
_entry.id   AF-A0A453QWP8-F1
#
_cell.length_a   1.000
_cell.length_b   1.000
_cell.length_c   1.000
_cell.angle_alpha   90.00
_cell.angle_beta   90.00
_cell.angle_gamma   90.00
#
_symmetry.space_group_name_H-M   'P 1'
#
loop_
_entity.id
_entity.type
_entity.pdbx_description
1 polymer ?
#
loop_
_entity_poly.entity_id
_entity_poly.type
_entity_poly.pdbx_seq_one_letter_code
_entity_poly.pdbx_strand_id
1 'polypeptide(L)'
;MIVNYLVFALGLKATLYISVAILGVCYGVHFSVMVSTSSELFGLKQFGKIYNFILLANPLGALVFSSLAGYVYDHEAAKQHSVAAVAGSDHVMVCYGPSCFRLTFFVLSGMACLGTFLSVILTVRIRPVYQTLYGGGPSSQPRSSAH
;
A
#
# COMPACT_ATOMS: atom_id res chain seq x y z
N MET A 1 -1.28 -6.95 -3.77
CA MET A 1 -0.34 -5.82 -3.87
C MET A 1 1.08 -6.29 -4.20
N ILE A 2 1.71 -7.15 -3.38
CA ILE A 2 3.09 -7.64 -3.56
C ILE A 2 3.36 -8.18 -4.98
N VAL A 3 2.54 -9.13 -5.46
CA VAL A 3 2.70 -9.74 -6.79
C VAL A 3 2.63 -8.68 -7.90
N ASN A 4 1.72 -7.71 -7.82
CA ASN A 4 1.62 -6.63 -8.81
C ASN A 4 2.89 -5.77 -8.85
N TYR A 5 3.49 -5.43 -7.70
CA TYR A 5 4.76 -4.69 -7.66
C TYR A 5 5.91 -5.48 -8.30
N LEU A 6 5.96 -6.80 -8.06
CA LEU A 6 6.94 -7.67 -8.73
C LEU A 6 6.72 -7.71 -10.25
N VAL A 7 5.48 -7.78 -10.72
CA VAL A 7 5.16 -7.75 -12.15
C VAL A 7 5.52 -6.40 -12.78
N PHE A 8 5.30 -5.29 -12.08
CA PHE A 8 5.76 -3.96 -12.54
C PHE A 8 7.29 -3.88 -12.61
N ALA A 9 8.01 -4.52 -11.69
CA ALA A 9 9.47 -4.60 -11.74
C ALA A 9 10.00 -5.38 -12.95
N LEU A 10 9.21 -6.30 -13.52
CA LEU A 10 9.57 -7.06 -14.73
C LEU A 10 9.33 -6.26 -16.03
N GLY A 11 8.39 -5.31 -16.03
CA GLY A 11 8.19 -4.41 -17.16
C GLY A 11 7.64 -5.02 -18.45
N LEU A 12 7.01 -6.19 -18.37
CA LEU A 12 6.43 -6.84 -19.54
C LEU A 12 5.16 -6.09 -19.97
N LYS A 13 5.14 -5.58 -21.21
CA LYS A 13 4.03 -4.78 -21.77
C LYS A 13 2.68 -5.50 -21.70
N ALA A 14 2.67 -6.82 -21.96
CA ALA A 14 1.44 -7.62 -21.94
C ALA A 14 0.85 -7.76 -20.52
N THR A 15 1.68 -7.85 -19.49
CA THR A 15 1.22 -8.06 -18.11
C THR A 15 0.86 -6.76 -17.40
N LEU A 16 1.33 -5.62 -17.90
CA LEU A 16 1.08 -4.29 -17.32
C LEU A 16 -0.41 -3.97 -17.26
N TYR A 17 -1.16 -4.17 -18.35
CA TYR A 17 -2.59 -3.87 -18.39
C TYR A 17 -3.39 -4.69 -17.36
N ILE A 18 -3.11 -6.00 -17.31
CA ILE A 18 -3.72 -6.93 -16.36
C ILE A 18 -3.36 -6.54 -14.92
N SER A 19 -2.09 -6.20 -14.67
CA SER A 19 -1.61 -5.84 -13.33
C SER A 19 -2.26 -4.57 -12.81
N VAL A 20 -2.49 -3.56 -13.65
CA VAL A 20 -3.19 -2.33 -13.27
C VAL A 20 -4.66 -2.63 -12.91
N ALA A 21 -5.35 -3.48 -13.66
CA ALA A 21 -6.72 -3.88 -13.34
C ALA A 21 -6.80 -4.61 -11.99
N ILE A 22 -5.91 -5.59 -11.76
CA ILE A 22 -5.83 -6.31 -10.48
C ILE A 22 -5.48 -5.35 -9.33
N LEU A 23 -4.57 -4.40 -9.56
CA LEU A 23 -4.21 -3.39 -8.57
C LEU A 23 -5.42 -2.55 -8.15
N GLY A 24 -6.24 -2.10 -9.11
CA GLY A 24 -7.47 -1.34 -8.84
C GLY A 24 -8.46 -2.13 -7.98
N VAL A 25 -8.74 -3.38 -8.34
CA VAL A 25 -9.66 -4.26 -7.58
C VAL A 25 -9.15 -4.46 -6.15
N CYS A 26 -7.88 -4.85 -5.99
CA CYS A 26 -7.32 -5.09 -4.68
C CYS A 26 -7.25 -3.82 -3.81
N TYR A 27 -7.00 -2.64 -4.40
CA TYR A 27 -7.01 -1.37 -3.67
C TYR A 27 -8.42 -0.99 -3.20
N GLY A 28 -9.43 -1.23 -4.04
CA GLY A 28 -10.84 -1.05 -3.68
C GLY A 28 -11.25 -1.94 -2.50
N VAL A 29 -10.89 -3.22 -2.53
CA VAL A 29 -11.13 -4.14 -1.41
C VAL A 29 -10.42 -3.65 -0.13
N HIS A 30 -9.16 -3.24 -0.23
CA HIS A 30 -8.40 -2.73 0.91
C HIS A 30 -9.07 -1.50 1.56
N PHE A 31 -9.53 -0.55 0.75
CA PHE A 31 -10.22 0.65 1.25
C PHE A 31 -11.56 0.31 1.91
N SER A 32 -12.35 -0.57 1.30
CA SER A 32 -13.63 -1.03 1.86
C SER A 32 -13.45 -1.72 3.21
N VAL A 33 -12.47 -2.63 3.32
CA VAL A 33 -12.15 -3.30 4.58
C VAL A 33 -11.69 -2.29 5.62
N MET A 34 -10.79 -1.37 5.27
CA MET A 34 -10.26 -0.36 6.19
C MET A 34 -11.34 0.55 6.78
N VAL A 35 -12.29 1.02 5.95
CA VAL A 35 -13.42 1.84 6.40
C VAL A 35 -14.34 1.04 7.34
N SER A 36 -14.70 -0.18 6.94
CA SER A 36 -15.59 -1.05 7.72
C SER A 36 -14.97 -1.39 9.08
N THR A 37 -13.73 -1.88 9.11
CA THR A 37 -13.04 -2.23 10.36
C THR A 37 -12.87 -1.01 11.28
N SER A 38 -12.60 0.17 10.71
CA SER A 38 -12.46 1.39 11.51
C SER A 38 -13.78 1.81 12.14
N SER A 39 -14.91 1.62 11.44
CA SER A 39 -16.24 1.93 11.96
C SER A 39 -16.68 0.96 13.06
N GLU A 40 -16.29 -0.32 12.97
CA GLU A 40 -16.58 -1.34 13.97
C GLU A 40 -15.75 -1.16 15.24
N LEU A 41 -14.44 -0.95 15.09
CA LEU A 41 -13.50 -0.95 16.22
C LEU A 41 -13.60 0.31 17.08
N PHE A 42 -13.84 1.47 16.46
CA PHE A 42 -13.83 2.77 17.13
C PHE A 42 -15.22 3.39 17.30
N GLY A 43 -16.24 2.83 16.62
CA GLY A 43 -17.58 3.37 16.60
C GLY A 43 -17.70 4.69 15.82
N LEU A 44 -18.95 5.12 15.60
CA LEU A 44 -19.26 6.26 14.74
C LEU A 44 -19.00 7.62 15.40
N LYS A 45 -18.94 7.69 16.74
CA LYS A 45 -18.87 8.95 17.50
C LYS A 45 -17.63 9.79 17.19
N GLN A 46 -16.49 9.15 16.91
CA GLN A 46 -15.23 9.82 16.57
C GLN A 46 -14.59 9.29 15.28
N PHE A 47 -15.35 8.60 14.44
CA PHE A 47 -14.88 7.97 13.21
C PHE A 47 -14.11 8.96 12.33
N GLY A 48 -14.66 10.16 12.10
CA GLY A 48 -14.02 11.17 11.24
C GLY A 48 -12.60 11.55 11.69
N LYS A 49 -12.33 11.65 13.00
CA LYS A 49 -11.00 12.01 13.51
C LYS A 49 -9.99 10.87 13.29
N ILE A 50 -10.40 9.65 13.60
CA ILE A 50 -9.55 8.46 13.51
C ILE A 50 -9.29 8.11 12.04
N TYR A 51 -10.31 8.20 11.20
CA TYR A 51 -10.20 7.95 9.78
C TYR A 51 -9.27 8.96 9.09
N ASN A 52 -9.36 10.25 9.43
CA ASN A 52 -8.42 11.25 8.92
C ASN A 52 -6.98 10.97 9.39
N PHE A 53 -6.80 10.50 10.63
CA PHE A 53 -5.47 10.10 11.11
C PHE A 53 -4.90 8.91 10.31
N ILE A 54 -5.71 7.91 9.98
CA ILE A 54 -5.32 6.81 9.09
C ILE A 54 -4.97 7.36 7.71
N LEU A 55 -5.75 8.31 7.19
CA LEU A 55 -5.57 8.88 5.86
C LEU A 55 -4.31 9.75 5.73
N LEU A 56 -3.78 10.29 6.84
CA LEU A 56 -2.47 10.98 6.87
C LEU A 56 -1.31 10.08 6.41
N ALA A 57 -1.47 8.76 6.50
CA ALA A 57 -0.48 7.84 5.96
C ALA A 57 -0.26 8.01 4.44
N ASN A 58 -1.29 8.44 3.69
CA ASN A 58 -1.20 8.61 2.23
C ASN A 58 -0.25 9.76 1.82
N PRO A 59 -0.43 11.01 2.29
CA PRO A 59 0.53 12.08 1.98
C PRO A 59 1.93 11.80 2.54
N LEU A 60 2.05 11.19 3.73
CA LEU A 60 3.36 10.81 4.28
C LEU A 60 4.07 9.78 3.40
N GLY A 61 3.34 8.75 2.96
CA GLY A 61 3.85 7.76 2.03
C GLY A 61 4.25 8.40 0.70
N ALA A 62 3.40 9.26 0.13
CA ALA A 62 3.71 9.97 -1.10
C ALA A 62 4.99 10.80 -0.99
N LEU A 63 5.20 11.53 0.11
CA LEU A 63 6.42 12.33 0.31
C LEU A 63 7.69 11.45 0.35
N VAL A 64 7.67 10.38 1.14
CA VAL A 64 8.84 9.49 1.30
C VAL A 64 9.13 8.72 0.00
N PHE A 65 8.11 8.08 -0.57
CA PHE A 65 8.30 7.22 -1.74
C PHE A 65 8.49 8.01 -3.04
N SER A 66 7.88 9.19 -3.20
CA SER A 66 8.13 10.02 -4.39
C SER A 66 9.57 10.56 -4.40
N SER A 67 10.09 10.95 -3.25
CA SER A 67 11.49 11.40 -3.12
C SER A 67 12.47 10.26 -3.43
N LEU A 68 12.20 9.06 -2.91
CA LEU A 68 12.98 7.86 -3.23
C LEU A 68 12.92 7.51 -4.72
N ALA A 69 11.73 7.56 -5.32
CA ALA A 69 11.54 7.26 -6.73
C ALA A 69 12.28 8.27 -7.64
N GLY A 70 12.24 9.57 -7.29
CA GLY A 70 12.99 10.60 -7.99
C GLY A 70 14.50 10.38 -7.89
N TYR A 71 15.02 10.09 -6.69
CA TYR A 71 16.45 9.83 -6.49
C TYR A 71 16.94 8.61 -7.30
N VAL A 72 16.18 7.51 -7.29
CA VAL A 72 16.51 6.31 -8.06
C VAL A 72 16.47 6.58 -9.56
N TYR A 73 15.46 7.35 -10.01
CA TYR A 73 15.32 7.73 -11.41
C TYR A 73 16.48 8.60 -11.89
N ASP A 74 16.83 9.65 -11.15
CA ASP A 74 17.93 10.56 -11.50
C ASP A 74 19.26 9.83 -11.56
N HIS A 75 19.50 8.89 -10.64
CA HIS A 75 20.70 8.05 -10.63
C HIS A 75 20.81 7.14 -11.86
N GLU A 76 19.72 6.49 -12.26
CA GLU A 76 19.70 5.65 -13.47
C GLU A 76 19.70 6.48 -14.76
N ALA A 77 19.06 7.66 -14.76
CA ALA A 77 19.10 8.62 -15.87
C ALA A 77 20.54 9.12 -16.12
N ALA A 78 21.29 9.45 -15.06
CA ALA A 78 22.69 9.86 -15.16
C ALA A 78 23.58 8.74 -15.76
N LYS A 79 23.36 7.48 -15.37
CA LYS A 79 24.06 6.34 -15.96
C LYS A 79 23.75 6.18 -17.45
N GLN A 80 22.48 6.22 -17.85
CA GLN A 80 22.09 6.09 -19.25
C GLN A 80 22.60 7.27 -20.10
N HIS A 81 22.61 8.47 -19.55
CA HIS A 81 23.13 9.66 -20.21
C HIS A 81 24.65 9.61 -20.41
N SER A 82 25.42 9.04 -19.48
CA SER A 82 26.87 8.85 -19.67
C SER A 82 27.22 7.96 -20.88
N VAL A 83 26.35 7.00 -21.21
CA VAL A 83 26.48 6.14 -22.38
C VAL A 83 26.00 6.87 -23.65
N ALA A 84 24.94 7.67 -23.55
CA ALA A 84 24.41 8.45 -24.68
C ALA A 84 25.29 9.65 -25.07
N ALA A 85 26.00 10.25 -24.12
CA ALA A 85 26.96 11.33 -24.38
C ALA A 85 28.15 10.85 -25.23
N VAL A 86 28.55 9.59 -25.11
CA VAL A 86 29.54 8.95 -26.00
C VAL A 86 28.99 8.75 -27.42
N ALA A 87 27.66 8.69 -27.57
CA ALA A 87 26.95 8.53 -28.83
C ALA A 87 26.49 9.86 -29.47
N GLY A 88 26.95 11.02 -28.96
CA GLY A 88 26.75 12.33 -29.59
C GLY A 88 25.29 12.83 -29.62
N SER A 89 24.44 12.35 -28.72
CA SER A 89 23.01 12.70 -28.68
C SER A 89 22.72 13.75 -27.59
N ASP A 90 22.37 14.97 -28.00
CA ASP A 90 21.93 16.07 -27.13
C ASP A 90 20.47 15.84 -26.68
N HIS A 91 20.23 14.81 -25.86
CA HIS A 91 18.89 14.43 -25.41
C HIS A 91 18.72 14.66 -23.90
N VAL A 92 17.61 15.29 -23.55
CA VAL A 92 17.08 15.49 -22.18
C VAL A 92 17.31 14.23 -21.32
N MET A 93 17.76 14.42 -20.08
CA MET A 93 18.00 13.39 -19.05
C MET A 93 16.72 12.61 -18.70
N VAL A 94 16.29 11.69 -19.56
CA VAL A 94 15.08 10.89 -19.38
C VAL A 94 15.44 9.41 -19.41
N CYS A 95 15.11 8.69 -18.33
CA CYS A 95 15.31 7.25 -18.23
C CYS A 95 14.07 6.51 -18.74
N TYR A 96 14.27 5.62 -19.72
CA TYR A 96 13.19 4.81 -20.29
C TYR A 96 13.32 3.34 -19.89
N GLY A 97 12.17 2.74 -19.57
CA GLY A 97 12.04 1.31 -19.33
C GLY A 97 11.87 0.92 -17.85
N PRO A 98 11.62 -0.36 -17.59
CA PRO A 98 11.32 -0.86 -16.24
C PRO A 98 12.53 -0.79 -15.31
N SER A 99 13.74 -0.80 -15.85
CA SER A 99 14.98 -0.74 -15.06
C SER A 99 15.10 0.57 -14.25
N CYS A 100 14.54 1.67 -14.74
CA CYS A 100 14.61 2.99 -14.08
C CYS A 100 13.90 3.01 -12.72
N PHE A 101 12.84 2.21 -12.54
CA PHE A 101 12.06 2.16 -11.30
C PHE A 101 12.05 0.77 -10.66
N ARG A 102 12.86 -0.17 -11.17
CA ARG A 102 12.87 -1.56 -10.70
C ARG A 102 13.18 -1.66 -9.22
N LEU A 103 14.15 -0.89 -8.74
CA LEU A 103 14.53 -0.84 -7.33
C LEU A 103 13.39 -0.28 -6.47
N THR A 104 12.72 0.77 -6.93
CA THR A 104 11.54 1.35 -6.27
C THR A 104 10.43 0.31 -6.12
N PHE A 105 10.13 -0.48 -7.16
CA PHE A 105 9.14 -1.55 -7.08
C PHE A 105 9.54 -2.67 -6.10
N PHE A 106 10.82 -3.02 -5.99
CA PHE A 106 11.30 -3.97 -4.98
C PHE A 106 11.14 -3.43 -3.56
N VAL A 107 11.47 -2.17 -3.32
CA VAL A 107 11.28 -1.53 -2.02
C VAL A 107 9.79 -1.50 -1.63
N LEU A 108 8.91 -1.12 -2.57
CA LEU A 108 7.47 -1.13 -2.36
C LEU A 108 6.94 -2.55 -2.07
N SER A 109 7.46 -3.56 -2.76
CA SER A 109 7.15 -4.96 -2.49
C SER A 109 7.56 -5.38 -1.08
N GLY A 110 8.77 -5.03 -0.64
CA GLY A 110 9.26 -5.28 0.71
C GLY A 110 8.41 -4.60 1.79
N MET A 111 8.05 -3.33 1.59
CA MET A 111 7.16 -2.59 2.50
C MET A 111 5.76 -3.21 2.55
N ALA A 112 5.23 -3.69 1.43
CA ALA A 112 3.95 -4.40 1.39
C ALA A 112 4.00 -5.75 2.14
N CYS A 113 5.12 -6.49 2.05
CA CYS A 113 5.33 -7.70 2.85
C CYS A 113 5.34 -7.38 4.35
N LEU A 114 6.08 -6.34 4.76
CA LEU A 114 6.12 -5.90 6.15
C LEU A 114 4.74 -5.46 6.66
N GLY A 115 4.02 -4.67 5.87
CA GLY A 115 2.65 -4.27 6.20
C GLY A 115 1.70 -5.46 6.34
N THR A 116 1.81 -6.45 5.45
CA THR A 116 1.02 -7.69 5.55
C THR A 116 1.37 -8.48 6.81
N PHE A 117 2.65 -8.59 7.14
CA PHE A 117 3.11 -9.27 8.36
C PHE A 117 2.59 -8.59 9.63
N LEU A 118 2.70 -7.26 9.72
CA LEU A 118 2.15 -6.48 10.84
C LEU A 118 0.62 -6.60 10.93
N SER A 119 -0.06 -6.61 9.78
CA SER A 119 -1.51 -6.80 9.71
C SER A 119 -1.91 -8.19 10.24
N VAL A 120 -1.19 -9.25 9.87
CA VAL A 120 -1.43 -10.61 10.40
C VAL A 120 -1.23 -10.65 11.91
N ILE A 121 -0.16 -10.06 12.44
CA ILE A 121 0.07 -9.97 13.88
C ILE A 121 -1.11 -9.27 14.57
N LEU A 122 -1.53 -8.12 14.03
CA LEU A 122 -2.65 -7.36 14.55
C LEU A 122 -3.95 -8.19 14.52
N THR A 123 -4.23 -8.89 13.42
CA THR A 123 -5.39 -9.79 13.31
C THR A 123 -5.35 -10.88 14.38
N VAL A 124 -4.20 -11.53 14.60
CA VAL A 124 -4.06 -12.56 15.64
C VAL A 124 -4.30 -11.98 17.03
N ARG A 125 -3.84 -10.75 17.30
CA ARG A 125 -4.06 -10.06 18.58
C ARG A 125 -5.51 -9.61 18.78
N ILE A 126 -6.21 -9.25 17.72
CA ILE A 126 -7.60 -8.78 17.75
C ILE A 126 -8.60 -9.93 17.82
N ARG A 127 -8.27 -11.11 17.27
CA ARG A 127 -9.11 -12.33 17.30
C ARG A 127 -9.73 -12.66 18.67
N PRO A 128 -9.00 -12.71 19.80
CA PRO A 128 -9.62 -13.02 21.10
C PRO A 128 -10.65 -11.98 21.52
N VAL A 129 -10.43 -10.69 21.22
CA VAL A 129 -11.38 -9.62 21.54
C VAL A 129 -12.66 -9.78 20.71
N TYR A 130 -12.54 -10.06 19.42
CA TYR A 130 -13.71 -10.35 18.57
C TYR A 130 -14.43 -11.62 19.01
N GLN A 131 -13.71 -12.66 19.43
CA GLN A 131 -14.33 -13.87 20.00
C GLN A 131 -15.08 -13.58 21.30
N THR A 132 -14.61 -12.67 22.15
CA THR A 132 -15.39 -12.28 23.34
C THR A 132 -16.63 -11.44 23.01
N LEU A 133 -16.60 -10.65 21.93
CA LEU A 133 -17.71 -9.79 21.51
C LEU A 133 -18.79 -10.54 20.70
N TYR A 134 -18.37 -11.49 19.85
CA TYR A 134 -19.24 -12.20 18.89
C TYR A 134 -19.33 -13.72 19.13
N GLY A 135 -18.44 -14.31 19.94
CA GLY A 135 -18.46 -15.73 20.30
C GLY A 135 -19.45 -16.07 21.42
N GLY A 136 -20.10 -15.08 22.01
CA GLY A 136 -21.31 -15.27 22.82
C GLY A 136 -22.51 -15.52 21.91
N GLY A 137 -22.78 -16.78 21.59
CA GLY A 137 -24.11 -17.17 21.07
C GLY A 137 -25.23 -16.78 22.05
N PRO A 138 -26.50 -16.75 21.60
CA PRO A 138 -27.62 -16.13 22.32
C PRO A 138 -28.02 -16.91 23.58
N SER A 139 -27.31 -16.69 24.68
CA SER A 139 -27.71 -17.18 26.00
C SER A 139 -27.09 -16.39 27.16
N SER A 140 -27.03 -15.06 27.06
CA SER A 140 -26.85 -14.20 28.23
C SER A 140 -27.64 -12.89 28.07
N GLN A 141 -28.83 -12.93 28.67
CA GLN A 141 -29.78 -11.90 29.10
C GLN A 141 -29.35 -10.41 29.07
N PRO A 142 -30.29 -9.47 28.83
CA PRO A 142 -29.99 -8.07 28.56
C PRO A 142 -29.53 -7.35 29.82
N ARG A 143 -28.47 -6.55 29.72
CA ARG A 143 -28.13 -5.57 30.76
C ARG A 143 -28.93 -4.29 30.52
N SER A 144 -30.15 -4.28 31.07
CA SER A 144 -30.83 -3.04 31.43
C SER A 144 -29.92 -2.27 32.39
N SER A 145 -29.47 -1.09 31.99
CA SER A 145 -28.96 -0.09 32.92
C SER A 145 -29.92 1.09 32.87
N ALA A 146 -30.97 0.98 33.67
CA ALA A 146 -31.57 2.13 34.34
C ALA A 146 -30.59 2.56 35.45
N HIS A 147 -30.06 3.77 35.32
CA HIS A 147 -29.86 4.78 36.38
C HIS A 147 -29.17 6.00 35.78
#